data_AF-A0A838I1D5-F1
#
_entry.id   AF-A0A838I1D5-F1
#
_cell.length_a   1.000
_cell.length_b   1.000
_cell.length_c   1.000
_cell.angle_alpha   90.00
_cell.angle_beta   90.00
_cell.angle_gamma   90.00
#
_symmetry.space_group_name_H-M   'P 1'
#
loop_
_entity.id
_entity.type
_entity.pdbx_description
1 polymer ?
#
loop_
_entity_poly.entity_id
_entity_poly.type
_entity_poly.pdbx_seq_one_letter_code
_entity_poly.pdbx_strand_id
1 'polypeptide(L)'
;KTLLAPDSALQLVDVRDPDENLALAHAVLRDAQASPAGRARLALAAAVGNIPGWNDPASPEPAPDDFAARQRNQFAWYEQVGFLVFFWAREQVERQAGGNPSWNAGVDYGRLLATSINRDEVEALYTEAGLDLHDDLERLAAEPRIEADPDAVTYLERHIVFSGDLGGVPVLTVHTDGDGLVTSDNERAYAEVVGWAGHDHLLRQLYVHRGGHCTFTVAEILVALEALVGRIEGGSWPDLAPQRLNAAAAAMGPDRNALPSGAAMQAQFFEFQPHGFPRRYDIRDVRDVREGARP
;
A
#
# COMPACT_ATOMS: atom_id res chain seq x y z
N LYS A 1 2.72 17.66 2.42
CA LYS A 1 2.43 19.08 2.72
C LYS A 1 3.70 19.92 2.77
N THR A 2 4.58 19.73 3.76
CA THR A 2 5.83 20.50 3.97
C THR A 2 6.63 20.84 2.71
N LEU A 3 6.97 19.86 1.88
CA LEU A 3 7.85 20.08 0.72
C LEU A 3 7.12 20.59 -0.53
N LEU A 4 5.81 20.37 -0.61
CA LEU A 4 5.01 20.59 -1.84
C LEU A 4 4.08 21.79 -1.74
N ALA A 5 3.54 22.07 -0.56
CA ALA A 5 2.55 23.12 -0.32
C ALA A 5 2.55 23.52 1.18
N PRO A 6 3.65 24.06 1.71
CA PRO A 6 3.78 24.39 3.14
C PRO A 6 2.72 25.37 3.62
N ASP A 7 2.37 26.36 2.79
CA ASP A 7 1.41 27.42 3.11
C ASP A 7 -0.05 27.04 2.80
N SER A 8 -0.31 25.82 2.35
CA SER A 8 -1.67 25.38 2.02
C SER A 8 -2.51 25.10 3.27
N ALA A 9 -3.82 25.28 3.12
CA ALA A 9 -4.81 24.87 4.12
C ALA A 9 -5.01 23.34 4.20
N LEU A 10 -4.24 22.54 3.44
CA LEU A 10 -4.39 21.09 3.35
C LEU A 10 -4.30 20.46 4.74
N GLN A 11 -5.33 19.69 5.09
CA GLN A 11 -5.42 18.96 6.34
C GLN A 11 -4.94 17.53 6.11
N LEU A 12 -3.95 17.10 6.90
CA LEU A 12 -3.44 15.71 6.88
C LEU A 12 -4.22 14.80 7.86
N VAL A 13 -4.75 15.42 8.90
CA VAL A 13 -5.59 14.86 9.97
C VAL A 13 -6.62 15.92 10.36
N ASP A 14 -7.64 15.52 11.11
CA ASP A 14 -8.76 16.35 11.55
C ASP A 14 -9.44 17.04 10.36
N VAL A 15 -9.75 16.24 9.34
CA VAL A 15 -10.33 16.73 8.07
C VAL A 15 -11.77 17.15 8.32
N ARG A 16 -12.05 18.44 8.15
CA ARG A 16 -13.37 19.04 8.46
C ARG A 16 -14.32 19.01 7.28
N ASP A 17 -13.79 19.28 6.10
CA ASP A 17 -14.50 19.22 4.83
C ASP A 17 -13.70 18.30 3.88
N PRO A 18 -14.10 17.03 3.75
CA PRO A 18 -13.35 16.07 2.95
C PRO A 18 -13.39 16.40 1.45
N ASP A 19 -14.45 17.05 0.95
CA ASP A 19 -14.57 17.44 -0.45
C ASP A 19 -13.62 18.60 -0.78
N GLU A 20 -13.60 19.66 0.05
CA GLU A 20 -12.68 20.79 -0.09
C GLU A 20 -11.22 20.34 0.08
N ASN A 21 -10.94 19.49 1.07
CA ASN A 21 -9.59 19.01 1.34
C ASN A 21 -9.06 18.14 0.20
N LEU A 22 -9.90 17.27 -0.39
CA LEU A 22 -9.54 16.47 -1.57
C LEU A 22 -9.28 17.37 -2.79
N ALA A 23 -10.13 18.37 -3.04
CA ALA A 23 -9.94 19.30 -4.14
C ALA A 23 -8.60 20.05 -4.02
N LEU A 24 -8.25 20.50 -2.81
CA LEU A 24 -6.96 21.13 -2.52
C LEU A 24 -5.79 20.16 -2.71
N ALA A 25 -5.93 18.91 -2.27
CA ALA A 25 -4.91 17.88 -2.46
C ALA A 25 -4.61 17.67 -3.96
N HIS A 26 -5.65 17.54 -4.79
CA HIS A 26 -5.49 17.41 -6.25
C HIS A 26 -4.83 18.63 -6.90
N ALA A 27 -5.16 19.84 -6.43
CA ALA A 27 -4.48 21.05 -6.91
C ALA A 27 -2.97 20.99 -6.61
N VAL A 28 -2.59 20.68 -5.37
CA VAL A 28 -1.18 20.52 -4.96
C VAL A 28 -0.46 19.44 -5.76
N LEU A 29 -1.12 18.31 -6.01
CA LEU A 29 -0.55 17.20 -6.79
C LEU A 29 -0.25 17.63 -8.23
N ARG A 30 -1.19 18.29 -8.90
CA ARG A 30 -1.04 18.77 -10.29
C ARG A 30 0.02 19.84 -10.41
N ASP A 31 0.04 20.79 -9.47
CA ASP A 31 1.05 21.86 -9.43
C ASP A 31 2.46 21.27 -9.23
N ALA A 32 2.60 20.27 -8.35
CA ALA A 32 3.87 19.57 -8.15
C ALA A 32 4.34 18.85 -9.42
N GLN A 33 3.43 18.14 -10.10
CA GLN A 33 3.76 17.37 -11.30
C GLN A 33 4.34 18.22 -12.44
N ALA A 34 3.99 19.51 -12.48
CA ALA A 34 4.41 20.44 -13.53
C ALA A 34 5.92 20.76 -13.53
N SER A 35 6.67 20.42 -12.48
CA SER A 35 8.10 20.74 -12.36
C SER A 35 8.96 19.51 -12.04
N PRO A 36 10.26 19.47 -12.47
CA PRO A 36 11.18 18.41 -12.07
C PRO A 36 11.30 18.28 -10.54
N ALA A 37 11.40 19.41 -9.83
CA ALA A 37 11.49 19.43 -8.37
C ALA A 37 10.24 18.84 -7.69
N GLY A 38 9.05 19.16 -8.19
CA GLY A 38 7.82 18.61 -7.64
C GLY A 38 7.65 17.12 -7.97
N ARG A 39 8.03 16.66 -9.18
CA ARG A 39 8.06 15.23 -9.53
C ARG A 39 8.98 14.41 -8.61
N ALA A 40 10.19 14.93 -8.33
CA ALA A 40 11.12 14.29 -7.39
C ALA A 40 10.53 14.18 -5.98
N ARG A 41 9.88 15.24 -5.49
CA ARG A 41 9.21 15.23 -4.17
C ARG A 41 7.96 14.34 -4.13
N LEU A 42 7.24 14.18 -5.24
CA LEU A 42 6.15 13.21 -5.36
C LEU A 42 6.68 11.77 -5.33
N ALA A 43 7.81 11.50 -5.99
CA ALA A 43 8.48 10.21 -5.90
C ALA A 43 8.95 9.91 -4.46
N LEU A 44 9.46 10.91 -3.73
CA LEU A 44 9.78 10.76 -2.30
C LEU A 44 8.54 10.40 -1.47
N ALA A 45 7.39 11.03 -1.75
CA ALA A 45 6.14 10.67 -1.09
C ALA A 45 5.72 9.21 -1.41
N ALA A 46 5.91 8.76 -2.66
CA ALA A 46 5.66 7.38 -3.07
C ALA A 46 6.61 6.39 -2.38
N ALA A 47 7.88 6.74 -2.22
CA ALA A 47 8.85 5.91 -1.52
C ALA A 47 8.49 5.69 -0.03
N VAL A 48 8.03 6.73 0.66
CA VAL A 48 7.58 6.63 2.07
C VAL A 48 6.40 5.67 2.24
N GLY A 49 5.57 5.52 1.21
CA GLY A 49 4.45 4.58 1.17
C GLY A 49 4.73 3.27 0.45
N ASN A 50 5.94 3.06 -0.11
CA ASN A 50 6.24 1.97 -1.05
C ASN A 50 5.23 1.83 -2.21
N ILE A 51 4.72 2.95 -2.72
CA ILE A 51 3.75 2.94 -3.83
C ILE A 51 4.45 2.48 -5.12
N PRO A 52 4.01 1.39 -5.76
CA PRO A 52 4.67 0.86 -6.96
C PRO A 52 4.54 1.81 -8.15
N GLY A 53 5.54 1.74 -9.05
CA GLY A 53 5.58 2.49 -10.30
C GLY A 53 4.71 1.90 -11.42
N TRP A 54 3.94 0.85 -11.14
CA TRP A 54 3.03 0.19 -12.08
C TRP A 54 1.70 -0.09 -11.40
N ASN A 55 0.63 0.50 -11.91
CA ASN A 55 -0.67 0.50 -11.22
C ASN A 55 -1.89 0.51 -12.16
N ASP A 56 -1.66 0.41 -13.47
CA ASP A 56 -2.72 0.21 -14.46
C ASP A 56 -2.52 -1.16 -15.12
N PRO A 57 -3.47 -2.10 -14.95
CA PRO A 57 -3.38 -3.44 -15.54
C PRO A 57 -3.41 -3.42 -17.09
N ALA A 58 -3.91 -2.34 -17.70
CA ALA A 58 -3.95 -2.19 -19.16
C ALA A 58 -2.64 -1.63 -19.74
N SER A 59 -1.72 -1.18 -18.89
CA SER A 59 -0.41 -0.65 -19.27
C SER A 59 0.68 -1.72 -19.14
N PRO A 60 1.70 -1.74 -20.03
CA PRO A 60 2.89 -2.56 -19.78
C PRO A 60 3.62 -2.07 -18.53
N GLU A 61 4.17 -3.01 -17.76
CA GLU A 61 5.05 -2.67 -16.65
C GLU A 61 6.26 -1.86 -17.17
N PRO A 62 6.57 -0.68 -16.58
CA PRO A 62 7.75 0.07 -16.94
C PRO A 62 9.03 -0.72 -16.67
N ALA A 63 10.10 -0.45 -17.43
CA ALA A 63 11.42 -0.97 -17.10
C ALA A 63 11.83 -0.51 -15.68
N PRO A 64 12.57 -1.34 -14.91
CA PRO A 64 12.92 -1.00 -13.54
C PRO A 64 13.62 0.37 -13.36
N ASP A 65 14.38 0.80 -14.37
CA ASP A 65 15.13 2.05 -14.45
C ASP A 65 14.44 3.17 -15.25
N ASP A 66 13.22 2.94 -15.77
CA ASP A 66 12.38 4.01 -16.35
C ASP A 66 11.67 4.79 -15.23
N PHE A 67 12.47 5.49 -14.43
CA PHE A 67 12.01 6.30 -13.30
C PHE A 67 11.04 7.40 -13.72
N ALA A 68 11.16 7.91 -14.95
CA ALA A 68 10.21 8.89 -15.47
C ALA A 68 8.82 8.29 -15.69
N ALA A 69 8.73 7.06 -16.22
CA ALA A 69 7.44 6.36 -16.36
C ALA A 69 6.87 5.94 -15.01
N ARG A 70 7.69 5.38 -14.12
CA ARG A 70 7.27 5.00 -12.76
C ARG A 70 6.70 6.17 -11.97
N GLN A 71 7.38 7.32 -11.99
CA GLN A 71 6.91 8.55 -11.34
C GLN A 71 5.58 9.04 -11.94
N ARG A 72 5.43 9.01 -13.27
CA ARG A 72 4.17 9.39 -13.93
C ARG A 72 3.02 8.47 -13.52
N ASN A 73 3.28 7.18 -13.39
CA ASN A 73 2.28 6.21 -12.95
C ASN A 73 1.91 6.45 -11.47
N GLN A 74 2.86 6.72 -10.58
CA GLN A 74 2.58 7.08 -9.19
C GLN A 74 1.74 8.37 -9.09
N PHE A 75 2.04 9.38 -9.91
CA PHE A 75 1.21 10.59 -10.01
C PHE A 75 -0.24 10.24 -10.41
N ALA A 76 -0.41 9.45 -11.49
CA ALA A 76 -1.74 9.04 -11.96
C ALA A 76 -2.49 8.25 -10.88
N TRP A 77 -1.79 7.40 -10.13
CA TRP A 77 -2.35 6.65 -9.01
C TRP A 77 -2.86 7.55 -7.90
N TYR A 78 -2.05 8.52 -7.48
CA TYR A 78 -2.46 9.50 -6.50
C TYR A 78 -3.71 10.26 -6.95
N GLU A 79 -3.74 10.70 -8.21
CA GLU A 79 -4.83 11.49 -8.77
C GLU A 79 -6.14 10.70 -8.88
N GLN A 80 -6.07 9.43 -9.27
CA GLN A 80 -7.26 8.65 -9.62
C GLN A 80 -7.79 7.79 -8.47
N VAL A 81 -6.91 7.36 -7.56
CA VAL A 81 -7.25 6.36 -6.53
C VAL A 81 -6.77 6.82 -5.16
N GLY A 82 -5.47 7.05 -5.01
CA GLY A 82 -4.84 7.23 -3.69
C GLY A 82 -5.43 8.40 -2.90
N PHE A 83 -5.57 9.58 -3.51
CA PHE A 83 -5.97 10.78 -2.77
C PHE A 83 -7.41 10.72 -2.27
N LEU A 84 -8.31 10.03 -2.97
CA LEU A 84 -9.66 9.77 -2.47
C LEU A 84 -9.59 9.04 -1.12
N VAL A 85 -8.73 8.04 -0.98
CA VAL A 85 -8.60 7.32 0.29
C VAL A 85 -7.78 8.11 1.32
N PHE A 86 -6.70 8.77 0.90
CA PHE A 86 -5.78 9.44 1.83
C PHE A 86 -6.32 10.75 2.41
N PHE A 87 -7.15 11.49 1.65
CA PHE A 87 -7.65 12.81 2.05
C PHE A 87 -9.16 12.87 2.28
N TRP A 88 -9.96 12.16 1.47
CA TRP A 88 -11.41 12.19 1.62
C TRP A 88 -11.91 11.16 2.63
N ALA A 89 -11.46 9.90 2.52
CA ALA A 89 -11.86 8.84 3.45
C ALA A 89 -11.23 9.00 4.86
N ARG A 90 -10.26 9.90 5.03
CA ARG A 90 -9.64 10.22 6.33
C ARG A 90 -10.68 10.62 7.37
N GLU A 91 -11.60 11.51 7.02
CA GLU A 91 -12.66 11.98 7.92
C GLU A 91 -13.49 10.81 8.45
N GLN A 92 -13.85 9.85 7.59
CA GLN A 92 -14.63 8.69 8.01
C GLN A 92 -13.88 7.82 9.02
N VAL A 93 -12.58 7.61 8.83
CA VAL A 93 -11.74 6.83 9.77
C VAL A 93 -11.65 7.56 11.11
N GLU A 94 -11.39 8.86 11.10
CA GLU A 94 -11.29 9.68 12.31
C GLU A 94 -12.61 9.71 13.08
N ARG A 95 -13.74 9.88 12.38
CA ARG A 95 -15.08 9.87 12.97
C ARG A 95 -15.41 8.52 13.62
N GLN A 96 -15.04 7.40 13.01
CA GLN A 96 -15.26 6.07 13.59
C GLN A 96 -14.38 5.84 14.82
N ALA A 97 -13.13 6.30 14.77
CA ALA A 97 -12.18 6.14 15.86
C ALA A 97 -12.40 7.14 17.01
N GLY A 98 -13.15 8.22 16.78
CA GLY A 98 -13.39 9.28 17.75
C GLY A 98 -12.23 10.28 17.89
N GLY A 99 -11.34 10.35 16.89
CA GLY A 99 -10.13 11.16 16.87
C GLY A 99 -9.16 10.71 15.77
N ASN A 100 -8.02 11.38 15.63
CA ASN A 100 -6.97 11.04 14.68
C ASN A 100 -6.17 9.81 15.14
N PRO A 101 -6.23 8.66 14.43
CA PRO A 101 -5.44 7.49 14.82
C PRO A 101 -4.07 7.42 14.11
N SER A 102 -3.71 8.42 13.30
CA SER A 102 -2.48 8.43 12.49
C SER A 102 -1.42 9.35 13.10
N TRP A 103 -0.14 9.00 12.94
CA TRP A 103 0.96 9.84 13.42
C TRP A 103 2.16 9.78 12.48
N ASN A 104 3.02 10.79 12.59
CA ASN A 104 4.39 10.72 12.09
C ASN A 104 5.43 10.99 13.19
N ALA A 105 5.00 11.11 14.45
CA ALA A 105 5.90 11.13 15.60
C ALA A 105 6.77 9.86 15.62
N GLY A 106 8.08 10.03 15.85
CA GLY A 106 9.05 8.93 15.83
C GLY A 106 9.36 8.35 14.43
N VAL A 107 8.80 8.89 13.35
CA VAL A 107 9.11 8.44 11.98
C VAL A 107 10.42 9.04 11.49
N ASP A 108 11.35 8.16 11.11
CA ASP A 108 12.58 8.50 10.39
C ASP A 108 12.38 8.30 8.88
N TYR A 109 12.14 9.41 8.17
CA TYR A 109 11.92 9.38 6.71
C TYR A 109 13.15 8.93 5.92
N GLY A 110 14.37 9.20 6.42
CA GLY A 110 15.60 8.75 5.78
C GLY A 110 15.73 7.23 5.86
N ARG A 111 15.41 6.66 7.02
CA ARG A 111 15.36 5.20 7.20
C ARG A 111 14.27 4.55 6.33
N LEU A 112 13.07 5.14 6.26
CA LEU A 112 12.00 4.64 5.39
C LEU A 112 12.44 4.61 3.93
N LEU A 113 13.05 5.69 3.45
CA LEU A 113 13.59 5.77 2.09
C LEU A 113 14.69 4.73 1.84
N ALA A 114 15.60 4.54 2.81
CA ALA A 114 16.70 3.59 2.68
C ALA A 114 16.23 2.14 2.47
N THR A 115 15.03 1.80 2.96
CA THR A 115 14.41 0.47 2.81
C THR A 115 13.35 0.40 1.70
N SER A 116 13.08 1.51 1.01
CA SER A 116 12.00 1.59 0.02
C SER A 116 12.35 0.93 -1.31
N ILE A 117 11.35 0.34 -1.95
CA ILE A 117 11.43 -0.17 -3.34
C ILE A 117 11.66 0.95 -4.38
N ASN A 118 11.44 2.21 -4.01
CA ASN A 118 11.57 3.37 -4.87
C ASN A 118 12.80 4.22 -4.54
N ARG A 119 13.76 3.70 -3.75
CA ARG A 119 14.95 4.46 -3.35
C ARG A 119 15.73 4.99 -4.56
N ASP A 120 16.06 4.12 -5.49
CA ASP A 120 16.87 4.47 -6.66
C ASP A 120 16.13 5.48 -7.57
N GLU A 121 14.79 5.35 -7.66
CA GLU A 121 13.93 6.31 -8.35
C GLU A 121 14.03 7.71 -7.72
N VAL A 122 13.94 7.81 -6.40
CA VAL A 122 14.05 9.09 -5.68
C VAL A 122 15.44 9.70 -5.87
N GLU A 123 16.51 8.93 -5.68
CA GLU A 123 17.89 9.41 -5.84
C GLU A 123 18.15 9.95 -7.26
N ALA A 124 17.66 9.24 -8.29
CA ALA A 124 17.79 9.66 -9.69
C ALA A 124 17.00 10.93 -9.98
N LEU A 125 15.74 11.03 -9.53
CA LEU A 125 14.88 12.18 -9.80
C LEU A 125 15.32 13.44 -9.04
N TYR A 126 15.85 13.30 -7.82
CA TYR A 126 16.45 14.42 -7.09
C TYR A 126 17.71 14.93 -7.79
N THR A 127 18.56 14.02 -8.27
CA THR A 127 19.75 14.36 -9.07
C THR A 127 19.38 15.11 -10.35
N GLU A 128 18.39 14.61 -11.10
CA GLU A 128 17.88 15.27 -12.31
C GLU A 128 17.32 16.67 -12.03
N ALA A 129 16.60 16.82 -10.91
CA ALA A 129 16.02 18.10 -10.50
C ALA A 129 17.03 19.10 -9.92
N GLY A 130 18.29 18.67 -9.69
CA GLY A 130 19.31 19.49 -9.02
C GLY A 130 18.96 19.83 -7.57
N LEU A 131 18.20 18.95 -6.90
CA LEU A 131 17.80 19.10 -5.50
C LEU A 131 18.74 18.32 -4.58
N ASP A 132 18.94 18.84 -3.37
CA ASP A 132 19.56 18.06 -2.29
C ASP A 132 18.48 17.26 -1.55
N LEU A 133 18.57 15.93 -1.66
CA LEU A 133 17.66 15.00 -0.98
C LEU A 133 17.83 15.06 0.54
N HIS A 134 19.04 15.29 1.03
CA HIS A 134 19.31 15.40 2.46
C HIS A 134 18.61 16.62 3.05
N ASP A 135 18.70 17.78 2.40
CA ASP A 135 18.02 19.00 2.84
C ASP A 135 16.50 18.80 2.98
N ASP A 136 15.87 18.16 2.00
CA ASP A 136 14.42 17.89 2.05
C ASP A 136 14.05 16.87 3.16
N LEU A 137 14.89 15.87 3.42
CA LEU A 137 14.70 14.93 4.54
C LEU A 137 14.89 15.62 5.90
N GLU A 138 15.87 16.51 6.05
CA GLU A 138 16.06 17.30 7.27
C GLU A 138 14.89 18.25 7.51
N ARG A 139 14.37 18.89 6.45
CA ARG A 139 13.16 19.72 6.54
C ARG A 139 11.96 18.92 7.00
N LEU A 140 11.73 17.72 6.45
CA LEU A 140 10.68 16.83 6.92
C LEU A 140 10.88 16.41 8.38
N ALA A 141 12.14 16.29 8.83
CA ALA A 141 12.46 15.90 10.20
C ALA A 141 12.22 17.03 11.22
N ALA A 142 12.39 18.28 10.80
CA ALA A 142 12.28 19.48 11.62
C ALA A 142 10.85 19.99 11.81
N GLU A 143 9.92 19.60 10.94
CA GLU A 143 8.51 20.01 11.04
C GLU A 143 7.83 19.48 12.32
N PRO A 144 6.85 20.23 12.86
CA PRO A 144 5.99 19.73 13.92
C PRO A 144 5.39 18.36 13.57
N ARG A 145 5.50 17.42 14.50
CA ARG A 145 4.96 16.07 14.32
C ARG A 145 3.47 16.05 14.61
N ILE A 146 2.79 15.20 13.84
CA ILE A 146 1.41 14.78 14.10
C ILE A 146 1.48 13.64 15.09
N GLU A 147 0.88 13.86 16.24
CA GLU A 147 0.60 12.84 17.25
C GLU A 147 -0.79 12.24 17.00
N ALA A 148 -0.99 10.99 17.43
CA ALA A 148 -2.29 10.35 17.37
C ALA A 148 -3.05 10.52 18.69
N ASP A 149 -4.37 10.50 18.61
CA ASP A 149 -5.26 10.42 19.76
C ASP A 149 -5.21 8.99 20.34
N PRO A 150 -4.78 8.81 21.61
CA PRO A 150 -4.59 7.45 22.17
C PRO A 150 -5.86 6.59 22.18
N ASP A 151 -7.03 7.21 22.35
CA ASP A 151 -8.32 6.51 22.32
C ASP A 151 -8.69 6.07 20.90
N ALA A 152 -8.37 6.88 19.88
CA ALA A 152 -8.56 6.52 18.47
C ALA A 152 -7.64 5.38 18.04
N VAL A 153 -6.37 5.41 18.49
CA VAL A 153 -5.44 4.28 18.30
C VAL A 153 -6.00 3.02 18.96
N THR A 154 -6.49 3.13 20.20
CA THR A 154 -7.11 2.02 20.93
C THR A 154 -8.33 1.44 20.22
N TYR A 155 -9.12 2.29 19.57
CA TYR A 155 -10.25 1.84 18.75
C TYR A 155 -9.76 1.02 17.55
N LEU A 156 -8.77 1.50 16.79
CA LEU A 156 -8.20 0.76 15.67
C LEU A 156 -7.57 -0.57 16.10
N GLU A 157 -6.81 -0.59 17.19
CA GLU A 157 -6.23 -1.83 17.74
C GLU A 157 -7.29 -2.89 18.04
N ARG A 158 -8.45 -2.48 18.54
CA ARG A 158 -9.53 -3.41 18.93
C ARG A 158 -10.36 -3.90 17.76
N HIS A 159 -10.50 -3.08 16.73
CA HIS A 159 -11.52 -3.29 15.68
C HIS A 159 -10.95 -3.50 14.28
N ILE A 160 -9.69 -3.11 14.03
CA ILE A 160 -9.10 -3.05 12.70
C ILE A 160 -7.78 -3.82 12.62
N VAL A 161 -6.91 -3.68 13.63
CA VAL A 161 -5.59 -4.33 13.62
C VAL A 161 -5.73 -5.84 13.82
N PHE A 162 -5.11 -6.62 12.93
CA PHE A 162 -5.13 -8.08 13.01
C PHE A 162 -4.26 -8.58 14.17
N SER A 163 -4.78 -9.54 14.94
CA SER A 163 -4.02 -10.23 16.01
C SER A 163 -3.20 -11.41 15.49
N GLY A 164 -3.48 -11.88 14.27
CA GLY A 164 -2.91 -13.11 13.70
C GLY A 164 -3.55 -14.40 14.21
N ASP A 165 -4.44 -14.32 15.20
CA ASP A 165 -5.25 -15.45 15.64
C ASP A 165 -6.34 -15.73 14.59
N LEU A 166 -6.20 -16.85 13.89
CA LEU A 166 -7.14 -17.28 12.86
C LEU A 166 -8.24 -18.20 13.40
N GLY A 167 -8.25 -18.52 14.70
CA GLY A 167 -9.32 -19.28 15.34
C GLY A 167 -9.53 -20.69 14.77
N GLY A 168 -8.53 -21.26 14.10
CA GLY A 168 -8.64 -22.55 13.40
C GLY A 168 -9.26 -22.47 11.99
N VAL A 169 -9.55 -21.27 11.48
CA VAL A 169 -10.13 -21.05 10.16
C VAL A 169 -9.02 -20.87 9.11
N PRO A 170 -9.02 -21.64 8.01
CA PRO A 170 -8.07 -21.41 6.92
C PRO A 170 -8.36 -20.09 6.20
N VAL A 171 -7.31 -19.31 5.93
CA VAL A 171 -7.36 -18.04 5.20
C VAL A 171 -6.48 -18.15 3.96
N LEU A 172 -7.04 -17.77 2.81
CA LEU A 172 -6.32 -17.62 1.56
C LEU A 172 -6.46 -16.17 1.09
N THR A 173 -5.36 -15.45 0.94
CA THR A 173 -5.35 -14.09 0.37
C THR A 173 -4.92 -14.14 -1.10
N VAL A 174 -5.37 -13.16 -1.88
CA VAL A 174 -4.92 -12.93 -3.26
C VAL A 174 -4.59 -11.45 -3.38
N HIS A 175 -3.39 -11.12 -3.89
CA HIS A 175 -2.88 -9.76 -3.91
C HIS A 175 -2.13 -9.44 -5.22
N THR A 176 -2.30 -8.24 -5.75
CA THR A 176 -1.53 -7.76 -6.91
C THR A 176 -0.23 -7.10 -6.47
N ASP A 177 0.88 -7.38 -7.14
CA ASP A 177 2.16 -6.74 -6.80
C ASP A 177 2.23 -5.25 -7.19
N GLY A 178 1.43 -4.83 -8.18
CA GLY A 178 1.22 -3.44 -8.55
C GLY A 178 0.14 -2.69 -7.76
N ASP A 179 -0.24 -3.17 -6.57
CA ASP A 179 -1.22 -2.50 -5.69
C ASP A 179 -0.59 -1.28 -4.99
N GLY A 180 -1.05 -0.08 -5.33
CA GLY A 180 -0.62 1.14 -4.66
C GLY A 180 -1.57 1.65 -3.58
N LEU A 181 -2.67 0.96 -3.27
CA LEU A 181 -3.63 1.41 -2.26
C LEU A 181 -3.38 0.67 -0.95
N VAL A 182 -3.30 -0.65 -1.04
CA VAL A 182 -2.85 -1.52 0.05
C VAL A 182 -1.63 -2.22 -0.49
N THR A 183 -0.44 -1.67 -0.27
CA THR A 183 0.77 -2.26 -0.86
C THR A 183 0.98 -3.69 -0.38
N SER A 184 1.58 -4.53 -1.23
CA SER A 184 1.82 -5.95 -0.92
C SER A 184 2.66 -6.17 0.35
N ASP A 185 3.39 -5.15 0.81
CA ASP A 185 4.06 -5.14 2.11
C ASP A 185 3.10 -5.45 3.28
N ASN A 186 1.81 -5.06 3.17
CA ASN A 186 0.79 -5.38 4.17
C ASN A 186 0.53 -6.89 4.28
N GLU A 187 0.62 -7.63 3.17
CA GLU A 187 0.50 -9.09 3.18
C GLU A 187 1.64 -9.73 3.97
N ARG A 188 2.87 -9.18 3.84
CA ARG A 188 4.00 -9.65 4.64
C ARG A 188 3.82 -9.35 6.12
N ALA A 189 3.39 -8.14 6.47
CA ALA A 189 3.05 -7.79 7.85
C ALA A 189 1.99 -8.75 8.42
N TYR A 190 0.93 -9.05 7.67
CA TYR A 190 -0.11 -9.99 8.09
C TYR A 190 0.43 -11.41 8.30
N ALA A 191 1.26 -11.91 7.39
CA ALA A 191 1.88 -13.23 7.51
C ALA A 191 2.79 -13.35 8.73
N GLU A 192 3.54 -12.30 9.05
CA GLU A 192 4.40 -12.26 10.23
C GLU A 192 3.57 -12.27 11.52
N VAL A 193 2.48 -11.50 11.59
CA VAL A 193 1.57 -11.49 12.75
C VAL A 193 0.89 -12.85 12.94
N VAL A 194 0.42 -13.49 11.87
CA VAL A 194 -0.12 -14.86 11.89
C VAL A 194 0.94 -15.87 12.35
N GLY A 195 2.17 -15.74 11.87
CA GLY A 195 3.29 -16.59 12.28
C GLY A 195 3.65 -16.43 13.77
N TRP A 196 3.66 -15.20 14.29
CA TRP A 196 3.88 -14.94 15.71
C TRP A 196 2.77 -15.52 16.61
N ALA A 197 1.55 -15.59 16.09
CA ALA A 197 0.43 -16.24 16.76
C ALA A 197 0.44 -17.78 16.61
N GLY A 198 1.36 -18.35 15.82
CA GLY A 198 1.49 -19.80 15.61
C GLY A 198 0.45 -20.40 14.64
N HIS A 199 -0.10 -19.57 13.74
CA HIS A 199 -1.16 -19.94 12.82
C HIS A 199 -0.71 -19.97 11.34
N ASP A 200 0.59 -20.04 11.07
CA ASP A 200 1.18 -20.06 9.71
C ASP A 200 0.64 -21.20 8.81
N HIS A 201 0.30 -22.34 9.42
CA HIS A 201 -0.30 -23.48 8.72
C HIS A 201 -1.73 -23.21 8.20
N LEU A 202 -2.40 -22.17 8.71
CA LEU A 202 -3.75 -21.74 8.30
C LEU A 202 -3.75 -20.62 7.26
N LEU A 203 -2.62 -19.97 6.98
CA LEU A 203 -2.54 -18.89 5.99
C LEU A 203 -1.83 -19.35 4.71
N ARG A 204 -2.41 -19.04 3.56
CA ARG A 204 -1.71 -19.01 2.27
C ARG A 204 -1.99 -17.69 1.57
N GLN A 205 -1.02 -17.21 0.82
CA GLN A 205 -1.09 -15.95 0.09
C GLN A 205 -0.71 -16.22 -1.34
N LEU A 206 -1.57 -15.80 -2.27
CA LEU A 206 -1.34 -15.91 -3.70
C LEU A 206 -1.09 -14.52 -4.26
N TYR A 207 -0.17 -14.42 -5.21
CA TYR A 207 0.18 -13.15 -5.83
C TYR A 207 -0.09 -13.23 -7.33
N VAL A 208 -0.60 -12.12 -7.86
CA VAL A 208 -0.86 -11.94 -9.28
C VAL A 208 0.01 -10.78 -9.77
N HIS A 209 0.83 -11.05 -10.78
CA HIS A 209 1.71 -10.04 -11.37
C HIS A 209 0.88 -9.11 -12.26
N ARG A 210 0.41 -7.99 -11.69
CA ARG A 210 -0.48 -7.06 -12.38
C ARG A 210 -0.53 -5.70 -11.69
N GLY A 211 -0.55 -4.64 -12.50
CA GLY A 211 -0.83 -3.28 -12.05
C GLY A 211 -2.22 -3.12 -11.43
N GLY A 212 -2.30 -2.38 -10.33
CA GLY A 212 -3.55 -1.83 -9.77
C GLY A 212 -4.11 -2.58 -8.58
N HIS A 213 -5.09 -1.97 -7.91
CA HIS A 213 -5.73 -2.50 -6.70
C HIS A 213 -6.84 -3.49 -7.07
N CYS A 214 -6.74 -4.71 -6.55
CA CYS A 214 -7.70 -5.81 -6.77
C CYS A 214 -8.00 -6.11 -8.26
N THR A 215 -7.05 -5.92 -9.17
CA THR A 215 -7.26 -6.11 -10.62
C THR A 215 -7.21 -7.59 -11.01
N PHE A 216 -7.91 -8.46 -10.31
CA PHE A 216 -7.97 -9.90 -10.59
C PHE A 216 -8.93 -10.23 -11.72
N THR A 217 -8.63 -11.26 -12.48
CA THR A 217 -9.60 -11.87 -13.40
C THR A 217 -10.63 -12.70 -12.64
N VAL A 218 -11.81 -12.90 -13.25
CA VAL A 218 -12.81 -13.81 -12.68
C VAL A 218 -12.24 -15.22 -12.48
N ALA A 219 -11.42 -15.70 -13.42
CA ALA A 219 -10.78 -17.01 -13.35
C ALA A 219 -9.79 -17.12 -12.17
N GLU A 220 -8.97 -16.10 -11.90
CA GLU A 220 -8.05 -16.09 -10.75
C GLU A 220 -8.82 -16.16 -9.43
N ILE A 221 -9.91 -15.40 -9.29
CA ILE A 221 -10.76 -15.43 -8.08
C ILE A 221 -11.37 -16.82 -7.89
N LEU A 222 -11.91 -17.42 -8.96
CA LEU A 222 -12.53 -18.75 -8.88
C LEU A 222 -11.51 -19.83 -8.55
N VAL A 223 -10.32 -19.81 -9.14
CA VAL A 223 -9.24 -20.75 -8.82
C VAL A 223 -8.78 -20.63 -7.37
N ALA A 224 -8.64 -19.40 -6.86
CA ALA A 224 -8.33 -19.18 -5.45
C ALA A 224 -9.45 -19.71 -4.53
N LEU A 225 -10.71 -19.45 -4.88
CA LEU A 225 -11.86 -19.95 -4.12
C LEU A 225 -11.90 -21.50 -4.11
N GLU A 226 -11.71 -22.14 -5.26
CA GLU A 226 -11.62 -23.60 -5.37
C GLU A 226 -10.48 -24.16 -4.51
N ALA A 227 -9.33 -23.48 -4.47
CA ALA A 227 -8.22 -23.89 -3.62
C ALA A 227 -8.54 -23.78 -2.12
N LEU A 228 -9.23 -22.71 -1.71
CA LEU A 228 -9.70 -22.55 -0.32
C LEU A 228 -10.74 -23.61 0.05
N VAL A 229 -11.70 -23.89 -0.84
CA VAL A 229 -12.68 -24.97 -0.64
C VAL A 229 -11.97 -26.31 -0.51
N GLY A 230 -10.98 -26.60 -1.37
CA GLY A 230 -10.15 -27.80 -1.27
C GLY A 230 -9.42 -27.93 0.07
N ARG A 231 -8.93 -26.82 0.63
CA ARG A 231 -8.32 -26.79 1.97
C ARG A 231 -9.33 -27.10 3.08
N ILE A 232 -10.55 -26.60 2.97
CA ILE A 232 -11.62 -26.80 3.95
C ILE A 232 -12.10 -28.26 3.92
N GLU A 233 -12.35 -28.81 2.74
CA GLU A 233 -12.88 -30.16 2.57
C GLU A 233 -11.81 -31.24 2.79
N GLY A 234 -10.59 -31.02 2.29
CA GLY A 234 -9.51 -32.00 2.31
C GLY A 234 -8.61 -31.95 3.54
N GLY A 235 -8.67 -30.88 4.34
CA GLY A 235 -7.84 -30.72 5.55
C GLY A 235 -6.37 -30.34 5.30
N SER A 236 -5.93 -30.30 4.04
CA SER A 236 -4.60 -29.85 3.62
C SER A 236 -4.69 -28.90 2.44
N TRP A 237 -3.74 -27.97 2.32
CA TRP A 237 -3.68 -27.09 1.16
C TRP A 237 -3.43 -27.90 -0.11
N PRO A 238 -4.15 -27.61 -1.22
CA PRO A 238 -3.82 -28.19 -2.51
C PRO A 238 -2.48 -27.65 -3.01
N ASP A 239 -2.02 -28.17 -4.15
CA ASP A 239 -0.84 -27.65 -4.82
C ASP A 239 -1.13 -26.25 -5.41
N LEU A 240 -0.53 -25.23 -4.79
CA LEU A 240 -0.69 -23.82 -5.13
C LEU A 240 0.42 -23.29 -6.05
N ALA A 241 1.16 -24.17 -6.74
CA ALA A 241 2.20 -23.74 -7.68
C ALA A 241 1.60 -22.79 -8.75
N PRO A 242 2.21 -21.62 -9.02
CA PRO A 242 1.67 -20.63 -9.95
C PRO A 242 1.31 -21.20 -11.33
N GLN A 243 2.11 -22.11 -11.85
CA GLN A 243 1.88 -22.75 -13.15
C GLN A 243 0.58 -23.56 -13.16
N ARG A 244 0.22 -24.20 -12.05
CA ARG A 244 -1.03 -24.96 -11.93
C ARG A 244 -2.23 -24.04 -11.81
N LEU A 245 -2.11 -22.99 -11.00
CA LEU A 245 -3.18 -22.00 -10.83
C LEU A 245 -3.48 -21.30 -12.15
N ASN A 246 -2.44 -20.90 -12.89
CA ASN A 246 -2.59 -20.30 -14.22
C ASN A 246 -3.19 -21.27 -15.24
N ALA A 247 -2.79 -22.55 -15.23
CA ALA A 247 -3.39 -23.56 -16.11
C ALA A 247 -4.88 -23.80 -15.80
N ALA A 248 -5.24 -23.85 -14.51
CA ALA A 248 -6.64 -23.98 -14.08
C ALA A 248 -7.46 -22.76 -14.51
N ALA A 249 -6.94 -21.55 -14.32
CA ALA A 249 -7.60 -20.32 -14.74
C ALA A 249 -7.76 -20.26 -16.26
N ALA A 250 -6.72 -20.58 -17.03
CA ALA A 250 -6.77 -20.62 -18.50
C ALA A 250 -7.83 -21.61 -19.02
N ALA A 251 -7.99 -22.77 -18.37
CA ALA A 251 -8.98 -23.78 -18.74
C ALA A 251 -10.45 -23.29 -18.57
N MET A 252 -10.68 -22.23 -17.81
CA MET A 252 -12.01 -21.61 -17.65
C MET A 252 -12.46 -20.79 -18.85
N GLY A 253 -11.58 -20.57 -19.84
CA GLY A 253 -11.91 -19.90 -21.10
C GLY A 253 -11.83 -18.37 -21.04
N PRO A 254 -11.89 -17.70 -22.21
CA PRO A 254 -11.65 -16.26 -22.35
C PRO A 254 -12.67 -15.40 -21.59
N ASP A 255 -13.92 -15.83 -21.49
CA ASP A 255 -14.99 -15.08 -20.81
C ASP A 255 -14.71 -14.88 -19.31
N ARG A 256 -13.94 -15.79 -18.70
CA ARG A 256 -13.53 -15.71 -17.29
C ARG A 256 -12.11 -15.19 -17.10
N ASN A 257 -11.27 -15.32 -18.12
CA ASN A 257 -9.95 -14.66 -18.19
C ASN A 257 -10.14 -13.21 -18.67
N ALA A 258 -10.89 -12.47 -17.85
CA ALA A 258 -11.18 -11.06 -18.03
C ALA A 258 -11.31 -10.41 -16.65
N LEU A 259 -10.95 -9.13 -16.56
CA LEU A 259 -11.25 -8.30 -15.41
C LEU A 259 -12.77 -8.15 -15.24
N PRO A 260 -13.28 -7.78 -14.05
CA PRO A 260 -14.69 -7.48 -13.84
C PRO A 260 -15.26 -6.41 -14.79
N SER A 261 -14.40 -5.54 -15.34
CA SER A 261 -14.73 -4.56 -16.38
C SER A 261 -15.00 -5.18 -17.77
N GLY A 262 -14.70 -6.46 -17.96
CA GLY A 262 -14.78 -7.17 -19.24
C GLY A 262 -13.50 -7.11 -20.08
N ALA A 263 -12.46 -6.42 -19.62
CA ALA A 263 -11.17 -6.40 -20.32
C ALA A 263 -10.51 -7.79 -20.28
N ALA A 264 -10.28 -8.40 -21.44
CA ALA A 264 -9.62 -9.69 -21.55
C ALA A 264 -8.19 -9.62 -20.99
N MET A 265 -7.86 -10.56 -20.11
CA MET A 265 -6.61 -10.57 -19.37
C MET A 265 -6.26 -12.01 -19.02
N GLN A 266 -5.03 -12.44 -19.28
CA GLN A 266 -4.59 -13.77 -18.86
C GLN A 266 -4.33 -13.80 -17.36
N ALA A 267 -4.55 -14.97 -16.75
CA ALA A 267 -4.13 -15.21 -15.37
C ALA A 267 -2.60 -15.10 -15.24
N GLN A 268 -2.14 -14.45 -14.18
CA GLN A 268 -0.72 -14.17 -13.94
C GLN A 268 -0.32 -14.46 -12.49
N PHE A 269 -0.76 -15.59 -11.93
CA PHE A 269 -0.19 -16.07 -10.68
C PHE A 269 1.32 -16.24 -10.83
N PHE A 270 2.08 -15.82 -9.82
CA PHE A 270 3.53 -15.95 -9.80
C PHE A 270 4.06 -16.15 -8.38
N GLU A 271 5.31 -16.58 -8.29
CA GLU A 271 6.02 -16.64 -7.01
C GLU A 271 6.53 -15.25 -6.66
N PHE A 272 6.12 -14.75 -5.51
CA PHE A 272 6.43 -13.40 -5.06
C PHE A 272 6.64 -13.38 -3.55
N GLN A 273 7.62 -12.59 -3.13
CA GLN A 273 7.86 -12.31 -1.73
C GLN A 273 7.82 -10.79 -1.54
N PRO A 274 6.77 -10.25 -0.89
CA PRO A 274 6.69 -8.82 -0.64
C PRO A 274 7.85 -8.31 0.20
N HIS A 275 8.14 -7.03 0.04
CA HIS A 275 9.11 -6.34 0.87
C HIS A 275 8.60 -6.22 2.31
N GLY A 276 9.52 -6.01 3.25
CA GLY A 276 9.17 -5.80 4.66
C GLY A 276 8.31 -4.55 4.81
N PHE A 277 7.28 -4.61 5.64
CA PHE A 277 6.46 -3.44 5.92
C PHE A 277 7.33 -2.34 6.55
N PRO A 278 7.32 -1.12 6.00
CA PRO A 278 8.35 -0.14 6.30
C PRO A 278 8.16 0.52 7.68
N ARG A 279 7.03 0.27 8.35
CA ARG A 279 6.70 0.85 9.66
C ARG A 279 6.47 -0.26 10.69
N ARG A 280 6.14 0.12 11.93
CA ARG A 280 5.58 -0.77 12.94
C ARG A 280 4.10 -1.05 12.62
N TYR A 281 3.61 -2.27 12.84
CA TYR A 281 2.28 -2.70 12.34
C TYR A 281 1.52 -3.66 13.24
N ASP A 282 2.08 -4.10 14.37
CA ASP A 282 1.40 -5.07 15.23
C ASP A 282 0.95 -4.49 16.59
N ILE A 283 0.09 -5.23 17.29
CA ILE A 283 -0.41 -4.87 18.62
C ILE A 283 0.66 -4.85 19.72
N ARG A 284 1.84 -5.44 19.46
CA ARG A 284 2.98 -5.46 20.40
C ARG A 284 3.76 -4.16 20.28
N ASP A 285 3.82 -3.59 19.09
CA ASP A 285 4.43 -2.31 18.77
C ASP A 285 3.59 -1.10 19.23
N VAL A 286 2.26 -1.21 19.23
CA VAL A 286 1.39 -0.09 19.64
C VAL A 286 1.40 0.13 21.17
N ARG A 287 1.79 -0.88 21.96
CA ARG A 287 2.01 -0.72 23.41
C ARG A 287 3.13 0.27 23.74
N ASP A 288 4.16 0.38 22.89
CA ASP A 288 5.27 1.32 23.10
C ASP A 288 4.83 2.78 22.95
N VAL A 289 3.83 3.07 22.10
CA VAL A 289 3.23 4.40 21.96
C VAL A 289 2.50 4.81 23.24
N ARG A 290 1.92 3.85 23.98
CA ARG A 290 1.21 4.10 25.24
C ARG A 290 2.14 4.33 26.43
N GLU A 291 3.35 3.77 26.40
CA GLU A 291 4.29 3.82 27.54
C GLU A 291 5.30 4.98 27.44
N GLY A 292 5.27 5.78 26.37
CA GLY A 292 6.19 6.92 26.21
C GLY A 292 7.66 6.50 26.12
N ALA A 293 7.92 5.25 25.75
CA ALA A 293 9.28 4.74 25.61
C ALA A 293 9.90 5.31 24.32
N ARG A 294 10.85 6.24 24.49
CA ARG A 294 11.87 6.57 23.48
C ARG A 294 13.07 5.64 23.68
N PRO A 295 13.91 5.43 22.66
CA PRO A 295 13.68 4.90 21.31
C PRO A 295 14.00 3.39 21.21
#